data_AF-A0A1G4RGZ9-F1
#
_entry.id   AF-A0A1G4RGZ9-F1
#
_cell.length_a   1.000
_cell.length_b   1.000
_cell.length_c   1.000
_cell.angle_alpha   90.00
_cell.angle_beta   90.00
_cell.angle_gamma   90.00
#
_symmetry.space_group_name_H-M   'P 1'
#
loop_
_entity.id
_entity.type
_entity.pdbx_description
1 polymer ?
#
loop_
_entity_poly.entity_id
_entity_poly.type
_entity_poly.pdbx_seq_one_letter_code
_entity_poly.pdbx_strand_id
1 'polypeptide(L)'
;MSEDQRRLELGRFLRSRRVRLSPETVGLQHFGMTRRKTKGLRREEVAALAGISLPWYTFLEQGRDINVSDQVLESLARVLRLNQDEQDHLFFLSNPRRMKEIVSDENSITSTPLRYMLDQMSLCPAYISDEKMNILALNGLASLVFGPFEEEDGHKRNMIWRMFMLESYRVLVIRSRNIDIDLCFPNEPKEANCHE
;
A
#
# COMPACT_ATOMS: atom_id res chain seq x y z
N MET A 1 -12.97 2.17 0.81
CA MET A 1 -12.84 3.35 1.70
C MET A 1 -13.78 4.46 1.25
N SER A 2 -14.38 5.25 2.15
CA SER A 2 -15.17 6.44 1.79
C SER A 2 -14.25 7.57 1.29
N GLU A 3 -14.74 8.45 0.40
CA GLU A 3 -13.96 9.59 -0.13
C GLU A 3 -13.48 10.53 0.98
N ASP A 4 -14.31 10.80 1.98
CA ASP A 4 -13.95 11.66 3.12
C ASP A 4 -12.85 11.02 3.96
N GLN A 5 -12.91 9.71 4.17
CA GLN A 5 -11.88 8.99 4.90
C GLN A 5 -10.54 9.02 4.14
N ARG A 6 -10.56 8.91 2.81
CA ARG A 6 -9.37 9.05 1.97
C ARG A 6 -8.75 10.44 2.07
N ARG A 7 -9.56 11.51 2.02
CA ARG A 7 -9.07 12.89 2.17
C ARG A 7 -8.44 13.13 3.55
N LEU A 8 -9.03 12.56 4.59
CA LEU A 8 -8.47 12.60 5.94
C LEU A 8 -7.13 11.85 6.03
N GLU A 9 -7.02 10.68 5.40
CA GLU A 9 -5.76 9.94 5.32
C GLU A 9 -4.68 10.69 4.54
N LEU A 10 -5.04 11.33 3.41
CA LEU A 10 -4.13 12.22 2.68
C LEU A 10 -3.60 13.35 3.57
N GLY A 11 -4.49 14.02 4.31
CA GLY A 11 -4.10 15.08 5.23
C GLY A 11 -3.20 14.60 6.37
N ARG A 12 -3.49 13.42 6.94
CA ARG A 12 -2.65 12.76 7.95
C ARG A 12 -1.27 12.42 7.41
N PHE A 13 -1.21 11.85 6.21
CA PHE A 13 0.02 11.51 5.52
C PHE A 13 0.91 12.75 5.35
N LEU A 14 0.38 13.82 4.76
CA LEU A 14 1.13 15.06 4.55
C LEU A 14 1.62 15.69 5.85
N ARG A 15 0.79 15.69 6.89
CA ARG A 15 1.17 16.17 8.23
C ARG A 15 2.32 15.35 8.81
N SER A 16 2.29 14.02 8.66
CA SER A 16 3.35 13.14 9.16
C SER A 16 4.70 13.42 8.50
N ARG A 17 4.71 13.61 7.16
CA ARG A 17 5.92 13.91 6.38
C ARG A 17 6.46 15.30 6.68
N ARG A 18 5.59 16.29 6.85
CA ARG A 18 5.98 17.66 7.24
C ARG A 18 6.66 17.70 8.60
N VAL A 19 6.12 17.00 9.60
CA VAL A 19 6.67 17.02 10.97
C VAL A 19 8.00 16.27 11.06
N ARG A 20 8.27 15.33 10.16
CA ARG A 20 9.53 14.57 10.06
C ARG A 20 10.71 15.42 9.57
N LEU A 21 10.47 16.41 8.71
CA LEU A 21 11.53 17.20 8.08
C LEU A 21 11.97 18.38 8.94
N SER A 22 13.29 18.59 9.03
CA SER A 22 13.85 19.81 9.60
C SER A 22 13.97 20.91 8.52
N PRO A 23 13.92 22.20 8.91
CA PRO A 23 14.08 23.32 7.98
C PRO A 23 15.42 23.30 7.25
N GLU A 24 16.47 22.87 7.94
CA GLU A 24 17.82 22.77 7.39
C GLU A 24 17.87 21.77 6.23
N THR A 25 17.10 20.67 6.32
CA THR A 25 17.02 19.67 5.26
C THR A 25 16.43 20.24 3.97
N VAL A 26 15.64 21.32 4.02
CA VAL A 26 15.06 21.98 2.84
C VAL A 26 15.77 23.30 2.49
N GLY A 27 16.96 23.54 3.03
CA GLY A 27 17.78 24.72 2.70
C GLY A 27 17.33 26.02 3.36
N LEU A 28 16.41 25.97 4.34
CA LEU A 28 16.01 27.14 5.11
C LEU A 28 17.07 27.39 6.19
N GLN A 29 17.85 28.46 6.01
CA GLN A 29 18.81 28.93 7.01
C GLN A 29 18.09 29.67 8.15
N HIS A 30 18.62 29.56 9.36
CA HIS A 30 18.09 30.19 10.57
C HIS A 30 18.31 31.73 10.55
N PHE A 31 17.64 32.45 9.65
CA PHE A 31 17.61 33.90 9.69
C PHE A 31 16.63 34.37 10.78
N GLY A 32 17.13 34.49 12.01
CA GLY A 32 16.52 35.32 13.05
C GLY A 32 15.61 34.62 14.07
N MET A 33 16.05 34.72 15.33
CA MET A 33 15.25 34.94 16.55
C MET A 33 13.77 34.50 16.52
N THR A 34 13.46 33.30 17.03
CA THR A 34 12.28 33.03 17.87
C THR A 34 12.33 31.59 18.38
N ARG A 35 12.04 31.39 19.66
CA ARG A 35 11.90 30.10 20.34
C ARG A 35 10.86 29.23 19.60
N ARG A 36 11.32 28.38 18.69
CA ARG A 36 10.47 27.56 17.80
C ARG A 36 9.74 26.51 18.62
N LYS A 37 8.41 26.52 18.63
CA LYS A 37 7.59 25.51 19.33
C LYS A 37 7.39 24.22 18.52
N THR A 38 7.63 24.26 17.21
CA THR A 38 7.36 23.14 16.28
C THR A 38 8.67 22.47 15.89
N LYS A 39 8.77 21.14 16.11
CA LYS A 39 9.98 20.34 15.81
C LYS A 39 10.26 20.15 14.31
N GLY A 40 9.22 20.13 13.46
CA GLY A 40 9.36 19.95 12.01
C GLY A 40 9.12 21.22 11.18
N LEU A 41 8.86 21.06 9.89
CA LEU A 41 8.49 22.17 9.01
C LEU A 41 7.13 22.77 9.42
N ARG A 42 7.01 24.08 9.28
CA ARG A 42 5.75 24.80 9.47
C ARG A 42 4.91 24.75 8.19
N ARG A 43 3.62 25.04 8.30
CA ARG A 43 2.71 25.01 7.15
C ARG A 43 3.07 26.09 6.14
N GLU A 44 3.43 27.26 6.63
CA GLU A 44 3.86 28.40 5.83
C GLU A 44 5.13 28.10 5.03
N GLU A 45 6.06 27.33 5.60
CA GLU A 45 7.31 26.95 4.95
C GLU A 45 7.06 25.96 3.81
N VAL A 46 6.25 24.93 4.04
CA VAL A 46 5.88 23.97 2.98
C VAL A 46 5.11 24.66 1.87
N ALA A 47 4.14 25.52 2.22
CA ALA A 47 3.35 26.24 1.23
C ALA A 47 4.23 27.14 0.34
N ALA A 48 5.15 27.89 0.95
CA ALA A 48 6.09 28.74 0.22
C ALA A 48 7.01 27.93 -0.70
N LEU A 49 7.61 26.84 -0.19
CA LEU A 49 8.50 25.98 -0.98
C LEU A 49 7.77 25.26 -2.12
N ALA A 50 6.51 24.90 -1.91
CA ALA A 50 5.69 24.21 -2.91
C ALA A 50 5.02 25.16 -3.91
N GLY A 51 5.12 26.49 -3.71
CA GLY A 51 4.52 27.49 -4.57
C GLY A 51 2.99 27.59 -4.47
N ILE A 52 2.43 27.24 -3.30
CA ILE A 52 0.97 27.24 -3.04
C ILE A 52 0.63 28.17 -1.88
N SER A 53 -0.65 28.55 -1.75
CA SER A 53 -1.08 29.39 -0.64
C SER A 53 -1.17 28.60 0.68
N LEU A 54 -0.83 29.25 1.80
CA LEU A 54 -0.94 28.66 3.14
C LEU A 54 -2.35 28.15 3.47
N PRO A 55 -3.44 28.89 3.19
CA PRO A 55 -4.80 28.38 3.41
C PRO A 55 -5.08 27.10 2.63
N TRP A 56 -4.57 27.02 1.39
CA TRP A 56 -4.77 25.85 0.53
C TRP A 56 -4.04 24.62 1.07
N TYR A 57 -2.79 24.75 1.52
CA TYR A 57 -2.07 23.67 2.21
C TYR A 57 -2.76 23.25 3.52
N THR A 58 -3.37 24.21 4.23
CA THR A 58 -4.11 23.93 5.46
C THR A 58 -5.38 23.13 5.20
N PHE A 59 -6.12 23.46 4.13
CA PHE A 59 -7.30 22.69 3.71
C PHE A 59 -6.94 21.28 3.29
N LEU A 60 -5.80 21.11 2.62
CA LEU A 60 -5.28 19.81 2.24
C LEU A 60 -4.98 18.94 3.48
N GLU A 61 -4.29 19.48 4.49
CA GLU A 61 -4.04 18.76 5.76
C GLU A 61 -5.32 18.45 6.55
N GLN A 62 -6.38 19.25 6.37
CA GLN A 62 -7.68 19.05 7.03
C GLN A 62 -8.57 18.03 6.31
N GLY A 63 -8.19 17.55 5.13
CA GLY A 63 -9.02 16.65 4.33
C GLY A 63 -10.29 17.33 3.77
N ARG A 64 -10.25 18.64 3.53
CA ARG A 64 -11.35 19.37 2.87
C ARG A 64 -11.52 18.86 1.44
N ASP A 65 -12.73 19.02 0.91
CA ASP A 65 -13.00 18.74 -0.49
C ASP A 65 -12.38 19.81 -1.40
N ILE A 66 -11.15 19.55 -1.85
CA ILE A 66 -10.43 20.38 -2.81
C ILE A 66 -9.84 19.48 -3.90
N ASN A 67 -9.91 19.93 -5.15
CA ASN A 67 -9.28 19.24 -6.25
C ASN A 67 -7.80 19.64 -6.33
N VAL A 68 -6.91 18.65 -6.34
CA VAL A 68 -5.46 18.85 -6.35
C VAL A 68 -4.92 18.38 -7.70
N SER A 69 -4.15 19.22 -8.39
CA SER A 69 -3.50 18.83 -9.64
C SER A 69 -2.23 18.01 -9.39
N ASP A 70 -1.86 17.17 -10.36
CA ASP A 70 -0.65 16.37 -10.31
C ASP A 70 0.61 17.23 -10.13
N GLN A 71 0.66 18.39 -10.78
CA GLN A 71 1.76 19.35 -10.62
C GLN A 71 1.95 19.80 -9.17
N VAL A 72 0.86 19.99 -8.42
CA VAL A 72 0.95 20.36 -6.99
C VAL A 72 1.41 19.18 -6.16
N LEU A 73 0.97 17.95 -6.48
CA LEU A 73 1.44 16.73 -5.80
C LEU A 73 2.93 16.50 -6.04
N GLU A 74 3.42 16.69 -7.27
CA GLU A 74 4.84 16.61 -7.61
C GLU A 74 5.66 17.66 -6.85
N SER A 75 5.15 18.89 -6.75
CA SER A 75 5.78 19.95 -5.97
C SER A 75 5.86 19.57 -4.49
N LEU A 76 4.77 19.06 -3.92
CA LEU A 76 4.73 18.59 -2.53
C LEU A 76 5.66 17.38 -2.31
N ALA A 77 5.72 16.43 -3.24
CA ALA A 77 6.62 15.29 -3.18
C ALA A 77 8.09 15.73 -3.12
N ARG A 78 8.46 16.70 -3.96
CA ARG A 78 9.81 17.27 -4.00
C ARG A 78 10.16 18.02 -2.71
N VAL A 79 9.27 18.89 -2.24
CA VAL A 79 9.47 19.70 -1.04
C VAL A 79 9.53 18.83 0.21
N LEU A 80 8.67 17.82 0.29
CA LEU A 80 8.62 16.87 1.40
C LEU A 80 9.66 15.74 1.26
N ARG A 81 10.49 15.77 0.22
CA ARG A 81 11.54 14.78 -0.08
C ARG A 81 11.03 13.34 0.05
N LEU A 82 9.88 13.07 -0.56
CA LEU A 82 9.26 11.75 -0.54
C LEU A 82 10.09 10.76 -1.35
N ASN A 83 10.29 9.56 -0.82
CA ASN A 83 10.86 8.44 -1.59
C ASN A 83 9.83 7.90 -2.60
N GLN A 84 10.22 6.96 -3.45
CA GLN A 84 9.35 6.43 -4.51
C GLN A 84 8.03 5.87 -3.96
N ASP A 85 8.10 5.00 -2.96
CA ASP A 85 6.91 4.40 -2.34
C ASP A 85 5.97 5.47 -1.71
N GLU A 86 6.55 6.48 -1.07
CA GLU A 86 5.81 7.60 -0.49
C GLU A 86 5.14 8.47 -1.56
N GLN A 87 5.77 8.63 -2.73
CA GLN A 87 5.19 9.33 -3.88
C GLN A 87 4.01 8.53 -4.45
N ASP A 88 4.19 7.23 -4.68
CA ASP A 88 3.13 6.37 -5.18
C ASP A 88 1.93 6.36 -4.23
N HIS A 89 2.19 6.31 -2.91
CA HIS A 89 1.15 6.43 -1.90
C HIS A 89 0.46 7.81 -1.91
N LEU A 90 1.21 8.91 -2.11
CA LEU A 90 0.64 10.25 -2.23
C LEU A 90 -0.33 10.33 -3.41
N PHE A 91 0.09 9.84 -4.59
CA PHE A 91 -0.73 9.83 -5.80
C PHE A 91 -1.94 8.89 -5.69
N PHE A 92 -1.77 7.77 -4.99
CA PHE A 92 -2.85 6.85 -4.69
C PHE A 92 -3.92 7.49 -3.78
N LEU A 93 -3.50 8.17 -2.72
CA LEU A 93 -4.41 8.87 -1.82
C LEU A 93 -5.06 10.09 -2.46
N SER A 94 -4.45 10.71 -3.47
CA SER A 94 -4.99 11.89 -4.15
C SER A 94 -5.94 11.55 -5.32
N ASN A 95 -5.77 10.41 -5.99
CA ASN A 95 -6.55 10.04 -7.17
C ASN A 95 -7.63 8.98 -6.87
N PRO A 96 -8.92 9.36 -6.78
CA PRO A 96 -10.00 8.41 -6.53
C PRO A 96 -10.23 7.42 -7.69
N ARG A 97 -9.85 7.77 -8.93
CA ARG A 97 -9.96 6.86 -10.08
C ARG A 97 -8.90 5.77 -10.04
N ARG A 98 -7.65 6.11 -9.69
CA ARG A 98 -6.54 5.14 -9.54
C ARG A 98 -6.82 4.14 -8.42
N MET A 99 -7.41 4.61 -7.31
CA MET A 99 -7.94 3.73 -6.26
C MET A 99 -9.07 2.85 -6.78
N LYS A 100 -10.02 3.38 -7.56
CA LYS A 100 -11.12 2.59 -8.09
C LYS A 100 -10.64 1.54 -9.09
N GLU A 101 -9.61 1.85 -9.88
CA GLU A 101 -8.92 0.89 -10.76
C GLU A 101 -8.25 -0.21 -9.94
N ILE A 102 -7.48 0.12 -8.90
CA ILE A 102 -6.86 -0.90 -8.02
C ILE A 102 -7.90 -1.70 -7.24
N VAL A 103 -8.96 -1.09 -6.71
CA VAL A 103 -10.05 -1.80 -6.01
C VAL A 103 -10.89 -2.63 -7.00
N SER A 104 -11.05 -2.17 -8.24
CA SER A 104 -11.64 -2.99 -9.29
C SER A 104 -10.72 -4.11 -9.72
N ASP A 105 -9.39 -3.90 -9.69
CA ASP A 105 -8.38 -4.93 -9.90
C ASP A 105 -8.36 -5.92 -8.73
N GLU A 106 -8.59 -5.44 -7.49
CA GLU A 106 -8.74 -6.24 -6.27
C GLU A 106 -10.02 -7.09 -6.28
N ASN A 107 -11.07 -6.64 -6.98
CA ASN A 107 -12.26 -7.44 -7.28
C ASN A 107 -12.13 -8.25 -8.59
N SER A 108 -11.05 -8.03 -9.36
CA SER A 108 -10.67 -8.72 -10.59
C SER A 108 -9.55 -9.75 -10.34
N ILE A 109 -9.09 -9.96 -9.09
CA ILE A 109 -7.98 -10.87 -8.73
C ILE A 109 -8.34 -12.36 -8.89
N THR A 110 -9.28 -12.69 -9.76
CA THR A 110 -9.14 -13.90 -10.55
C THR A 110 -9.51 -13.59 -11.98
N SER A 111 -8.60 -12.88 -12.67
CA SER A 111 -8.65 -12.76 -14.10
C SER A 111 -8.83 -14.17 -14.68
N THR A 112 -9.71 -14.31 -15.68
CA THR A 112 -10.02 -15.61 -16.30
C THR A 112 -8.76 -16.45 -16.61
N PRO A 113 -7.62 -15.87 -17.05
CA PRO A 113 -6.37 -16.61 -17.23
C PRO A 113 -5.77 -17.21 -15.96
N LEU A 114 -5.76 -16.48 -14.84
CA LEU A 114 -5.23 -16.99 -13.57
C LEU A 114 -6.10 -18.13 -13.01
N ARG A 115 -7.42 -18.00 -13.15
CA ARG A 115 -8.38 -19.05 -12.79
C ARG A 115 -8.17 -20.30 -13.64
N TYR A 116 -8.00 -20.12 -14.94
CA TYR A 116 -7.69 -21.21 -15.86
C TYR A 116 -6.37 -21.91 -15.50
N MET A 117 -5.30 -21.16 -15.24
CA MET A 117 -4.01 -21.72 -14.82
C MET A 117 -4.12 -22.49 -13.50
N LEU A 118 -4.87 -21.94 -12.53
CA LEU A 118 -5.15 -22.60 -11.26
C LEU A 118 -5.88 -23.93 -11.46
N ASP A 119 -6.86 -23.98 -12.37
CA ASP A 119 -7.60 -25.19 -12.71
C ASP A 119 -6.74 -26.23 -13.44
N GLN A 120 -5.70 -25.81 -14.19
CA GLN A 120 -4.74 -26.72 -14.84
C GLN A 120 -3.79 -27.40 -13.84
N MET A 121 -3.61 -26.86 -12.64
CA MET A 121 -2.77 -27.44 -11.58
C MET A 121 -3.48 -28.62 -10.89
N SER A 122 -3.81 -29.67 -11.63
CA SER A 122 -4.61 -30.80 -11.14
C SER A 122 -3.88 -31.81 -10.25
N LEU A 123 -2.54 -31.70 -10.15
CA LEU A 123 -1.70 -32.66 -9.42
C LEU A 123 -1.18 -32.14 -8.07
N CYS A 124 -1.44 -30.87 -7.74
CA CYS A 124 -1.03 -30.29 -6.47
C CYS A 124 -2.09 -29.32 -5.93
N PRO A 125 -2.25 -29.20 -4.60
CA PRO A 125 -3.05 -28.14 -4.00
C PRO A 125 -2.46 -26.77 -4.35
N ALA A 126 -3.25 -25.89 -4.97
CA ALA A 126 -2.85 -24.53 -5.32
C ALA A 126 -3.96 -23.51 -5.01
N TYR A 127 -3.56 -22.28 -4.69
CA TYR A 127 -4.46 -21.17 -4.43
C TYR A 127 -3.86 -19.84 -4.88
N ILE A 128 -4.72 -18.84 -5.06
CA ILE A 128 -4.33 -17.45 -5.35
C ILE A 128 -4.64 -16.61 -4.13
N SER A 129 -3.72 -15.73 -3.72
CA SER A 129 -3.92 -14.80 -2.60
C SER A 129 -3.56 -13.37 -2.97
N ASP A 130 -4.15 -12.42 -2.26
CA ASP A 130 -3.75 -11.02 -2.31
C ASP A 130 -2.46 -10.77 -1.49
N GLU A 131 -1.97 -9.55 -1.53
CA GLU A 131 -0.81 -9.07 -0.76
C GLU A 131 -0.96 -9.20 0.77
N LYS A 132 -2.21 -9.33 1.26
CA LYS A 132 -2.55 -9.50 2.68
C LYS A 132 -2.74 -10.97 3.04
N MET A 133 -2.47 -11.90 2.12
CA MET A 133 -2.68 -13.34 2.28
C MET A 133 -4.15 -13.74 2.43
N ASN A 134 -5.10 -12.94 1.93
CA ASN A 134 -6.48 -13.36 1.75
C ASN A 134 -6.56 -14.25 0.52
N ILE A 135 -7.19 -15.41 0.65
CA ILE A 135 -7.32 -16.37 -0.43
C ILE A 135 -8.49 -15.95 -1.33
N LEU A 136 -8.21 -15.88 -2.62
CA LEU A 136 -9.10 -15.36 -3.65
C LEU A 136 -9.68 -16.47 -4.52
N ALA A 137 -8.90 -17.54 -4.74
CA ALA A 137 -9.31 -18.71 -5.49
C ALA A 137 -8.53 -19.95 -5.05
N LEU A 138 -9.14 -21.12 -5.24
CA LEU A 138 -8.58 -22.44 -4.97
C LEU A 138 -8.80 -23.36 -6.16
N ASN A 139 -7.88 -24.29 -6.40
CA ASN A 139 -8.20 -25.46 -7.19
C ASN A 139 -8.90 -26.53 -6.33
N GLY A 140 -9.46 -27.56 -6.97
CA GLY A 140 -10.22 -28.61 -6.28
C GLY A 140 -9.43 -29.34 -5.20
N LEU A 141 -8.13 -29.61 -5.43
CA LEU A 141 -7.27 -30.26 -4.43
C LEU A 141 -7.02 -29.36 -3.21
N ALA A 142 -6.82 -28.07 -3.41
CA ALA A 142 -6.66 -27.11 -2.33
C ALA A 142 -7.92 -26.98 -1.49
N SER A 143 -9.12 -27.02 -2.09
CA SER A 143 -10.38 -27.07 -1.35
C SER A 143 -10.49 -28.29 -0.44
N LEU A 144 -9.88 -29.43 -0.80
CA LEU A 144 -9.86 -30.64 0.04
C LEU A 144 -8.84 -30.54 1.19
N VAL A 145 -7.67 -29.95 0.94
CA VAL A 145 -6.59 -29.84 1.94
C VAL A 145 -6.85 -28.71 2.94
N PHE A 146 -7.26 -27.56 2.43
CA PHE A 146 -7.44 -26.32 3.19
C PHE A 146 -8.90 -26.13 3.63
N GLY A 147 -9.83 -26.90 3.05
CA GLY A 147 -11.26 -26.71 3.27
C GLY A 147 -11.80 -25.52 2.46
N PRO A 148 -13.13 -25.45 2.27
CA PRO A 148 -13.75 -24.34 1.55
C PRO A 148 -13.54 -23.01 2.28
N PHE A 149 -13.48 -21.93 1.50
CA PHE A 149 -13.59 -20.56 2.01
C PHE A 149 -14.96 -20.03 1.62
N GLU A 150 -15.72 -19.56 2.60
CA GLU A 150 -16.95 -18.83 2.31
C GLU A 150 -16.60 -17.38 1.97
N GLU A 151 -17.31 -16.83 0.99
CA GLU A 151 -16.98 -15.51 0.49
C GLU A 151 -17.27 -14.37 1.49
N GLU A 152 -18.16 -14.64 2.43
CA GLU A 152 -18.68 -13.66 3.38
C GLU A 152 -17.86 -13.57 4.69
N ASP A 153 -16.88 -14.47 4.87
CA ASP A 153 -16.22 -14.71 6.15
C ASP A 153 -14.85 -14.02 6.22
N GLY A 154 -14.87 -12.68 6.26
CA GLY A 154 -13.72 -11.76 6.18
C GLY A 154 -12.35 -12.32 6.61
N HIS A 155 -12.08 -12.40 7.92
CA HIS A 155 -10.78 -12.86 8.42
C HIS A 155 -10.52 -14.36 8.22
N LYS A 156 -11.57 -15.19 8.00
CA LYS A 156 -11.40 -16.63 7.76
C LYS A 156 -10.89 -16.95 6.36
N ARG A 157 -10.89 -15.96 5.44
CA ARG A 157 -10.19 -16.02 4.15
C ARG A 157 -8.68 -15.80 4.27
N ASN A 158 -8.22 -15.24 5.39
CA ASN A 158 -6.81 -14.94 5.59
C ASN A 158 -6.03 -16.19 6.00
N MET A 159 -5.03 -16.58 5.18
CA MET A 159 -4.25 -17.79 5.41
C MET A 159 -3.45 -17.72 6.72
N ILE A 160 -2.88 -16.55 7.04
CA ILE A 160 -2.13 -16.33 8.28
C ILE A 160 -3.07 -16.50 9.47
N TRP A 161 -4.23 -15.86 9.44
CA TRP A 161 -5.22 -16.00 10.51
C TRP A 161 -5.62 -17.46 10.72
N ARG A 162 -5.89 -18.23 9.66
CA ARG A 162 -6.24 -19.65 9.76
C ARG A 162 -5.12 -20.49 10.36
N MET A 163 -3.88 -20.28 9.90
CA MET A 163 -2.70 -20.96 10.43
C MET A 163 -2.57 -20.82 11.95
N PHE A 164 -2.89 -19.63 12.48
CA PHE A 164 -2.78 -19.37 13.91
C PHE A 164 -4.05 -19.65 14.70
N MET A 165 -5.24 -19.54 14.11
CA MET A 165 -6.51 -19.55 14.86
C MET A 165 -7.33 -20.82 14.67
N LEU A 166 -7.11 -21.59 13.61
CA LEU A 166 -7.79 -22.87 13.39
C LEU A 166 -6.90 -24.04 13.82
N GLU A 167 -7.39 -24.84 14.75
CA GLU A 167 -6.67 -26.00 15.26
C GLU A 167 -6.35 -27.03 14.16
N SER A 168 -7.25 -27.19 13.19
CA SER A 168 -7.05 -28.05 12.02
C SER A 168 -5.85 -27.63 11.16
N TYR A 169 -5.56 -26.33 11.07
CA TYR A 169 -4.45 -25.78 10.30
C TYR A 169 -3.13 -25.84 11.05
N ARG A 170 -3.15 -25.70 12.37
CA ARG A 170 -1.96 -25.86 13.20
C ARG A 170 -1.37 -27.26 13.01
N VAL A 171 -2.20 -28.30 12.96
CA VAL A 171 -1.74 -29.68 12.72
C VAL A 171 -1.16 -29.85 11.31
N LEU A 172 -1.78 -29.24 10.30
CA LEU A 172 -1.32 -29.28 8.90
C LEU A 172 0.07 -28.65 8.73
N VAL A 173 0.29 -27.48 9.33
CA VAL A 173 1.54 -26.73 9.18
C VAL A 173 2.65 -27.27 10.10
N ILE A 174 2.32 -27.69 11.33
CA ILE A 174 3.33 -28.14 12.31
C ILE A 174 3.86 -29.56 12.02
N ARG A 175 3.06 -30.45 11.42
CA ARG A 175 3.51 -31.82 11.07
C ARG A 175 4.21 -31.93 9.72
N SER A 176 4.15 -30.91 8.90
CA SER A 176 4.78 -30.94 7.58
C SER A 176 6.25 -30.57 7.72
N ARG A 177 7.13 -31.57 7.84
CA ARG A 177 8.59 -31.37 7.94
C ARG A 177 9.22 -30.68 6.72
N ASN A 178 8.50 -30.52 5.61
CA ASN A 178 8.95 -29.91 4.36
C ASN A 178 7.83 -29.10 3.70
N ILE A 179 7.32 -28.01 4.31
CA ILE A 179 6.64 -26.98 3.51
C ILE A 179 7.73 -26.00 3.10
N ASP A 180 8.31 -26.23 1.92
CA ASP A 180 9.08 -25.20 1.24
C ASP A 180 8.10 -24.08 0.86
N ILE A 181 8.07 -23.03 1.68
CA ILE A 181 7.39 -21.76 1.40
C ILE A 181 8.11 -21.00 0.25
N ASP A 182 9.26 -21.53 -0.20
CA ASP A 182 10.14 -20.96 -1.24
C ASP A 182 9.54 -20.85 -2.65
N LEU A 183 8.33 -21.36 -2.89
CA LEU A 183 7.66 -21.19 -4.19
C LEU A 183 6.96 -19.82 -4.37
N CYS A 184 6.84 -19.00 -3.32
CA CYS A 184 6.13 -17.71 -3.40
C CYS A 184 7.01 -16.48 -3.71
N PHE A 185 8.33 -16.63 -3.81
CA PHE A 185 9.20 -15.56 -4.28
C PHE A 185 10.01 -16.07 -5.48
N PRO A 186 9.62 -15.79 -6.73
CA PRO A 186 10.57 -15.93 -7.81
C PRO A 186 11.73 -14.98 -7.48
N ASN A 187 12.90 -15.57 -7.20
CA ASN A 187 14.16 -14.84 -7.14
C ASN A 187 14.25 -13.98 -8.40
N GLU A 188 14.31 -12.65 -8.24
CA GLU A 188 14.63 -11.76 -9.34
C GLU A 188 15.92 -12.25 -10.01
N PRO A 189 15.95 -12.47 -11.33
CA PRO A 189 17.19 -12.73 -12.01
C PRO A 189 18.05 -11.48 -11.91
N LYS A 190 19.20 -11.60 -11.21
CA LYS A 190 20.28 -10.63 -11.31
C LYS A 190 20.59 -10.42 -12.78
N GLU A 191 20.47 -9.17 -13.22
CA GLU A 191 20.80 -8.72 -14.56
C GLU A 191 22.09 -9.38 -15.06
N ALA A 192 21.96 -10.14 -16.13
CA ALA A 192 23.10 -10.57 -16.91
C ALA A 192 23.67 -9.33 -17.60
N ASN A 193 24.88 -8.95 -17.22
CA ASN A 193 25.76 -8.07 -17.99
C ASN A 193 25.87 -8.60 -19.43
N CYS A 194 25.15 -7.98 -20.36
CA CYS A 194 25.50 -8.02 -21.78
C CYS A 194 26.43 -6.84 -22.06
N HIS A 195 27.73 -7.08 -21.90
CA HIS A 195 28.76 -6.33 -22.59
C HIS A 195 29.30 -7.23 -23.71
N GLU A 196 29.02 -6.86 -24.95
CA GLU A 196 29.89 -7.01 -26.11
C GLU A 196 29.65 -5.83 -27.06
#